data_AF-A0A5B2VE61-F1
#
_entry.id   AF-A0A5B2VE61-F1
#
_cell.length_a   1.000
_cell.length_b   1.000
_cell.length_c   1.000
_cell.angle_alpha   90.00
_cell.angle_beta   90.00
_cell.angle_gamma   90.00
#
_symmetry.space_group_name_H-M   'P 1'
#
loop_
_entity.id
_entity.type
_entity.pdbx_description
1 polymer ?
#
loop_
_entity_poly.entity_id
_entity_poly.type
_entity_poly.pdbx_seq_one_letter_code
_entity_poly.pdbx_strand_id
1 'polypeptide(L)'
;MKLMLCLCLLSFFGLTVADEADCESDLDPADDPRNIERPCPNFDLDCIRKYFSSNSKCQITLGPVPDPLLLNNYRLDIANSNITAQFNNVSVRGLNGNIVEFYFNRKTEKLVLATEVKSLAFDSPQVVFKYYRKGKEP
;
A
#
# COMPACT_ATOMS: atom_id res chain seq x y z
N MET A 1 -19.81 -17.81 -63.94
CA MET A 1 -19.61 -17.15 -62.63
C MET A 1 -18.65 -18.02 -61.84
N LYS A 2 -17.35 -17.72 -61.94
CA LYS A 2 -16.29 -18.65 -61.56
C LYS A 2 -15.15 -17.88 -60.90
N LEU A 3 -14.70 -18.45 -59.79
CA LEU A 3 -13.30 -18.57 -59.38
C LEU A 3 -12.57 -17.31 -58.84
N MET A 4 -12.29 -17.37 -57.53
CA MET A 4 -10.93 -17.37 -56.95
C MET A 4 -9.93 -16.31 -57.44
N LEU A 5 -9.60 -15.32 -56.59
CA LEU A 5 -8.27 -14.72 -56.52
C LEU A 5 -8.02 -14.07 -55.15
N CYS A 6 -7.44 -14.85 -54.25
CA CYS A 6 -6.52 -14.34 -53.21
C CYS A 6 -5.16 -14.21 -53.89
N LEU A 7 -4.35 -13.23 -53.48
CA LEU A 7 -3.11 -12.71 -54.11
C LEU A 7 -3.43 -11.70 -55.22
N CYS A 8 -2.90 -10.49 -55.21
CA CYS A 8 -1.56 -10.10 -54.78
C CYS A 8 -1.50 -8.57 -54.71
N LEU A 9 -0.54 -8.08 -53.91
CA LEU A 9 0.27 -6.91 -54.25
C LEU A 9 -0.46 -5.58 -54.38
N LEU A 10 -0.31 -4.75 -53.36
CA LEU A 10 0.19 -3.37 -53.45
C LEU A 10 0.55 -2.96 -52.00
N SER A 11 1.60 -3.53 -51.40
CA SER A 11 2.90 -2.85 -51.30
C SER A 11 3.00 -1.59 -52.17
N PHE A 12 3.39 -0.47 -51.56
CA PHE A 12 3.46 0.89 -52.13
C PHE A 12 2.17 1.71 -52.01
N PHE A 13 1.80 2.10 -50.80
CA PHE A 13 1.67 3.52 -50.43
C PHE A 13 1.66 3.59 -48.91
N GLY A 14 2.73 4.16 -48.36
CA GLY A 14 2.87 4.38 -46.94
C GLY A 14 1.81 5.36 -46.46
N LEU A 15 1.01 4.90 -45.50
CA LEU A 15 0.39 5.63 -44.40
C LEU A 15 -0.42 4.57 -43.68
N THR A 16 0.25 3.82 -42.79
CA THR A 16 -0.47 3.13 -41.74
C THR A 16 -1.13 4.22 -40.91
N VAL A 17 -2.42 4.47 -41.14
CA VAL A 17 -3.27 4.82 -40.02
C VAL A 17 -3.30 3.55 -39.19
N ALA A 18 -2.37 3.48 -38.24
CA ALA A 18 -2.55 2.60 -37.11
C ALA A 18 -3.84 3.08 -36.48
N ASP A 19 -4.92 2.33 -36.69
CA ASP A 19 -6.07 2.42 -35.81
C ASP A 19 -5.48 2.10 -34.43
N GLU A 20 -5.35 3.13 -33.58
CA GLU A 20 -4.99 2.97 -32.18
C GLU A 20 -6.08 2.07 -31.60
N ALA A 21 -5.82 0.77 -31.59
CA ALA A 21 -6.53 -0.15 -30.73
C ALA A 21 -6.21 0.33 -29.31
N ASP A 22 -7.08 1.20 -28.78
CA ASP A 22 -7.00 1.73 -27.43
C ASP A 22 -6.87 0.52 -26.51
N CYS A 23 -5.66 0.32 -25.98
CA CYS A 23 -5.37 -0.69 -24.98
C CYS A 23 -5.86 -0.21 -23.60
N GLU A 24 -6.97 0.51 -23.58
CA GLU A 24 -7.63 0.95 -22.37
C GLU A 24 -8.44 -0.24 -21.83
N SER A 25 -7.72 -1.24 -21.35
CA SER A 25 -8.32 -2.21 -20.44
C SER A 25 -8.89 -1.42 -19.27
N ASP A 26 -10.17 -1.63 -18.93
CA ASP A 26 -10.78 -1.12 -17.70
C ASP A 26 -9.97 -1.63 -16.49
N LEU A 27 -8.94 -0.88 -16.11
CA LEU A 27 -8.13 -1.17 -14.93
C LEU A 27 -9.01 -1.00 -13.69
N ASP A 28 -8.72 -1.76 -12.63
CA ASP A 28 -9.31 -1.47 -11.33
C ASP A 28 -9.06 0.01 -11.02
N PRO A 29 -10.07 0.79 -10.64
CA PRO A 29 -9.88 2.20 -10.31
C PRO A 29 -8.80 2.46 -9.25
N ALA A 30 -8.48 1.48 -8.41
CA ALA A 30 -7.37 1.50 -7.46
C ALA A 30 -5.99 1.55 -8.14
N ASP A 31 -5.86 0.88 -9.29
CA ASP A 31 -4.61 0.67 -10.03
C ASP A 31 -4.48 1.56 -11.27
N ASP A 32 -5.55 2.23 -11.70
CA ASP A 32 -5.53 3.17 -12.82
C ASP A 32 -4.63 4.39 -12.50
N PRO A 33 -3.51 4.59 -13.23
CA PRO A 33 -2.59 5.71 -13.00
C PRO A 33 -3.23 7.09 -13.11
N ARG A 34 -4.33 7.23 -13.86
CA ARG A 34 -5.05 8.50 -14.03
C ARG A 34 -5.74 8.96 -12.74
N ASN A 35 -6.01 8.02 -11.84
CA ASN A 35 -6.60 8.29 -10.53
C ASN A 35 -5.54 8.62 -9.46
N ILE A 36 -4.25 8.48 -9.79
CA ILE A 36 -3.14 8.61 -8.82
C ILE A 36 -2.59 10.04 -8.84
N GLU A 37 -2.62 10.68 -7.68
CA GLU A 37 -1.95 11.95 -7.41
C GLU A 37 -0.74 11.74 -6.51
N ARG A 38 0.41 12.33 -6.87
CA ARG A 38 1.66 12.25 -6.10
C ARG A 38 2.00 13.63 -5.56
N PRO A 39 1.48 14.01 -4.37
CA PRO A 39 1.61 15.38 -3.87
C PRO A 39 3.05 15.73 -3.44
N CYS A 40 3.89 14.72 -3.16
CA CYS A 40 5.28 14.92 -2.77
C CYS A 40 6.23 14.24 -3.76
N PRO A 41 7.08 15.00 -4.47
CA PRO A 41 8.06 14.44 -5.38
C PRO A 41 9.16 13.69 -4.62
N ASN A 42 9.71 12.65 -5.23
CA ASN A 42 10.86 11.88 -4.73
C ASN A 42 10.72 11.39 -3.27
N PHE A 43 9.49 11.21 -2.79
CA PHE A 43 9.20 10.80 -1.41
C PHE A 43 9.84 11.71 -0.36
N ASP A 44 9.91 13.02 -0.64
CA ASP A 44 10.44 14.02 0.30
C ASP A 44 9.70 13.96 1.64
N LEU A 45 10.43 13.55 2.68
CA LEU A 45 9.92 13.39 4.03
C LEU A 45 9.34 14.68 4.61
N ASP A 46 9.92 15.84 4.31
CA ASP A 46 9.44 17.10 4.83
C ASP A 46 8.16 17.55 4.13
N CYS A 47 8.03 17.26 2.84
CA CYS A 47 6.76 17.42 2.13
C CYS A 47 5.69 16.50 2.73
N ILE A 48 6.00 15.21 2.94
CA ILE A 48 5.04 14.22 3.47
C ILE A 48 4.58 14.62 4.88
N ARG A 49 5.50 15.03 5.76
CA ARG A 49 5.18 15.56 7.10
C ARG A 49 4.22 16.76 7.03
N LYS A 50 4.49 17.72 6.14
CA LYS A 50 3.63 18.89 5.93
C LYS A 50 2.25 18.47 5.41
N TYR A 51 2.19 17.52 4.49
CA TYR A 51 0.94 16.98 3.94
C TYR A 51 0.07 16.36 5.04
N PHE A 52 0.64 15.53 5.93
CA PHE A 52 -0.11 14.97 7.06
C PHE A 52 -0.54 16.05 8.07
N SER A 53 0.34 17.04 8.32
CA SER A 53 0.00 18.14 9.23
C SER A 53 -1.16 18.99 8.70
N SER A 54 -1.17 19.31 7.40
CA SER A 54 -2.21 20.13 6.77
C SER A 54 -3.55 19.40 6.64
N ASN A 55 -3.55 18.10 6.36
CA ASN A 55 -4.77 17.33 6.08
C ASN A 55 -5.35 16.61 7.30
N SER A 56 -4.52 16.24 8.28
CA SER A 56 -4.93 15.39 9.41
C SER A 56 -4.73 16.04 10.78
N LYS A 57 -4.31 17.31 10.83
CA LYS A 57 -3.98 18.04 12.07
C LYS A 57 -2.96 17.31 12.95
N CYS A 58 -2.09 16.51 12.33
CA CYS A 58 -1.03 15.80 13.03
C CYS A 58 0.07 16.78 13.46
N GLN A 59 0.64 16.55 14.64
CA GLN A 59 1.86 17.23 15.07
C GLN A 59 3.03 16.71 14.25
N ILE A 60 3.82 17.63 13.69
CA ILE A 60 5.02 17.27 12.94
C ILE A 60 6.06 16.73 13.91
N THR A 61 6.51 15.50 13.66
CA THR A 61 7.64 14.88 14.35
C THR A 61 8.87 14.96 13.48
N LEU A 62 9.95 15.51 14.04
CA LEU A 62 11.24 15.66 13.37
C LEU A 62 12.21 14.60 13.86
N GLY A 63 13.11 14.19 12.97
CA GLY A 63 14.11 13.16 13.24
C GLY A 63 13.63 11.73 12.93
N PRO A 64 14.50 10.74 13.19
CA PRO A 64 14.18 9.34 13.02
C PRO A 64 13.16 8.86 14.06
N VAL A 65 12.53 7.72 13.80
CA VAL A 65 11.71 7.03 14.79
C VAL A 65 12.64 6.55 15.92
N PRO A 66 12.26 6.75 17.21
CA PRO A 66 13.02 6.17 18.31
C PRO A 66 13.24 4.67 18.13
N ASP A 67 14.46 4.20 18.36
CA ASP A 67 14.82 2.79 18.25
C ASP A 67 15.56 2.34 19.54
N PRO A 68 14.90 1.61 20.46
CA PRO A 68 13.56 1.05 20.34
C PRO A 68 12.43 2.09 20.52
N LEU A 69 11.34 1.88 19.79
CA LEU A 69 10.04 2.51 20.06
C LEU A 69 9.35 1.72 21.17
N LEU A 70 9.07 2.37 22.29
CA LEU A 70 8.42 1.76 23.44
C LEU A 70 6.91 1.98 23.39
N LEU A 71 6.14 0.89 23.49
CA LEU A 71 4.69 0.90 23.58
C LEU A 71 4.26 0.29 24.91
N ASN A 72 3.40 0.99 25.65
CA ASN A 72 2.97 0.53 26.97
C ASN A 72 2.14 -0.76 26.90
N ASN A 73 1.18 -0.82 25.98
CA ASN A 73 0.31 -1.97 25.77
C ASN A 73 -0.01 -2.10 24.28
N TYR A 74 0.13 -3.32 23.76
CA TYR A 74 -0.32 -3.70 22.43
C TYR A 74 -1.23 -4.92 22.53
N ARG A 75 -2.41 -4.84 21.91
CA ARG A 75 -3.39 -5.93 21.87
C ARG A 75 -3.49 -6.48 20.46
N LEU A 76 -3.39 -7.79 20.34
CA LEU A 76 -3.59 -8.53 19.10
C LEU A 76 -4.79 -9.46 19.25
N ASP A 77 -5.81 -9.27 18.41
CA ASP A 77 -6.97 -10.15 18.34
C ASP A 77 -6.83 -11.09 17.13
N ILE A 78 -6.64 -12.38 17.41
CA ILE A 78 -6.48 -13.44 16.42
C ILE A 78 -7.85 -14.12 16.25
N ALA A 79 -8.67 -13.52 15.37
CA ALA A 79 -10.08 -13.89 15.19
C ALA A 79 -10.27 -15.37 14.84
N ASN A 80 -9.44 -15.90 13.94
CA ASN A 80 -9.57 -17.28 13.44
C ASN A 80 -9.42 -18.34 14.54
N SER A 81 -8.62 -18.06 15.57
CA SER A 81 -8.41 -18.96 16.70
C SER A 81 -9.18 -18.55 17.95
N ASN A 82 -9.96 -17.45 17.91
CA ASN A 82 -10.62 -16.88 19.08
C ASN A 82 -9.63 -16.63 20.25
N ILE A 83 -8.45 -16.09 19.92
CA ILE A 83 -7.38 -15.77 20.88
C ILE A 83 -7.18 -14.27 20.90
N THR A 84 -7.09 -13.69 22.09
CA THR A 84 -6.55 -12.35 22.31
C THR A 84 -5.19 -12.47 22.97
N ALA A 85 -4.17 -11.84 22.41
CA ALA A 85 -2.86 -11.65 23.04
C ALA A 85 -2.73 -10.19 23.50
N GLN A 86 -2.25 -9.98 24.72
CA GLN A 86 -1.91 -8.66 25.26
C GLN A 86 -0.42 -8.65 25.57
N PHE A 87 0.29 -7.70 24.99
CA PHE A 87 1.72 -7.49 25.15
C PHE A 87 1.91 -6.18 25.93
N ASN A 88 2.56 -6.26 27.08
CA ASN A 88 2.89 -5.08 27.89
C ASN A 88 4.37 -4.74 27.74
N ASN A 89 4.70 -3.45 27.84
CA ASN A 89 6.07 -2.93 27.74
C ASN A 89 6.78 -3.41 26.47
N VAL A 90 6.13 -3.22 25.31
CA VAL A 90 6.64 -3.67 24.02
C VAL A 90 7.77 -2.76 23.57
N SER A 91 8.86 -3.37 23.13
CA SER A 91 9.97 -2.71 22.44
C SER A 91 9.93 -3.09 20.97
N VAL A 92 9.75 -2.11 20.09
CA VAL A 92 9.81 -2.28 18.64
C VAL A 92 11.11 -1.68 18.11
N ARG A 93 11.87 -2.45 17.34
CA ARG A 93 13.16 -2.01 16.76
C ARG A 93 13.16 -2.08 15.24
N GLY A 94 13.99 -1.26 14.62
CA GLY A 94 14.20 -1.29 13.16
C GLY A 94 13.13 -0.60 12.31
N LEU A 95 12.36 0.33 12.90
CA LEU A 95 11.33 1.12 12.19
C LEU A 95 11.92 2.20 11.27
N ASN A 96 13.20 2.51 11.39
CA ASN A 96 13.86 3.47 10.51
C ASN A 96 14.14 2.83 9.14
N GLY A 97 13.38 3.26 8.14
CA GLY A 97 13.42 2.74 6.78
C GLY A 97 13.28 3.83 5.71
N ASN A 98 13.05 3.39 4.47
CA ASN A 98 12.86 4.26 3.32
C ASN A 98 11.38 4.30 2.92
N ILE A 99 10.89 5.46 2.51
CA ILE A 99 9.59 5.55 1.85
C ILE A 99 9.79 5.14 0.38
N VAL A 100 9.01 4.16 -0.07
CA VAL A 100 9.11 3.62 -1.44
C VAL A 100 7.89 3.97 -2.28
N GLU A 101 6.75 4.28 -1.65
CA GLU A 101 5.58 4.80 -2.35
C GLU A 101 4.84 5.81 -1.47
N PHE A 102 4.37 6.89 -2.09
CA PHE A 102 3.45 7.84 -1.49
C PHE A 102 2.55 8.47 -2.56
N TYR A 103 1.25 8.23 -2.47
CA TYR A 103 0.27 8.78 -3.40
C TYR A 103 -1.14 8.80 -2.80
N PHE A 104 -2.01 9.62 -3.39
CA PHE A 104 -3.43 9.66 -3.11
C PHE A 104 -4.21 9.20 -4.34
N ASN A 105 -5.05 8.17 -4.20
CA ASN A 105 -5.94 7.76 -5.26
C ASN A 105 -7.26 8.54 -5.13
N ARG A 106 -7.53 9.45 -6.06
CA ARG A 106 -8.70 10.35 -6.06
C ARG A 106 -10.02 9.63 -6.23
N LYS A 107 -10.03 8.46 -6.86
CA LYS A 107 -11.25 7.70 -7.15
C LYS A 107 -11.70 6.85 -5.97
N THR A 108 -10.74 6.27 -5.24
CA THR A 108 -11.01 5.46 -4.04
C THR A 108 -10.91 6.26 -2.75
N GLU A 109 -10.45 7.50 -2.83
CA GLU A 109 -10.19 8.40 -1.69
C GLU A 109 -9.20 7.80 -0.68
N LYS A 110 -8.26 6.99 -1.16
CA LYS A 110 -7.25 6.31 -0.34
C LYS A 110 -5.89 6.96 -0.48
N LEU A 111 -5.26 7.22 0.66
CA LEU A 111 -3.84 7.57 0.75
C LEU A 111 -3.02 6.31 0.93
N VAL A 112 -1.98 6.14 0.11
CA VAL A 112 -1.03 5.05 0.21
C VAL A 112 0.32 5.60 0.64
N LEU A 113 0.88 4.98 1.67
CA LEU A 113 2.25 5.19 2.15
C LEU A 113 2.88 3.82 2.33
N ALA A 114 3.90 3.50 1.54
CA ALA A 114 4.67 2.28 1.68
C ALA A 114 6.06 2.60 2.19
N THR A 115 6.52 1.81 3.15
CA THR A 115 7.85 1.92 3.73
C THR A 115 8.57 0.58 3.67
N GLU A 116 9.85 0.63 3.37
CA GLU A 116 10.73 -0.53 3.37
C GLU A 116 11.71 -0.42 4.53
N VAL A 117 11.78 -1.47 5.34
CA VAL A 117 12.66 -1.59 6.51
C VAL A 117 13.46 -2.90 6.40
N LYS A 118 14.72 -2.88 6.85
CA LYS A 118 15.62 -4.04 6.72
C LYS A 118 15.22 -5.21 7.62
N SER A 119 14.82 -4.91 8.85
CA SER A 119 14.47 -5.90 9.87
C SER A 119 13.62 -5.23 10.92
N LEU A 120 12.53 -5.88 11.33
CA LEU A 120 11.71 -5.47 12.46
C LEU A 120 11.84 -6.51 13.57
N ALA A 121 12.11 -6.02 14.78
CA ALA A 121 12.12 -6.87 15.96
C ALA A 121 11.07 -6.37 16.96
N PHE A 122 10.28 -7.31 17.48
CA PHE A 122 9.25 -7.08 18.48
C PHE A 122 9.61 -7.89 19.71
N ASP A 123 9.77 -7.21 20.85
CA ASP A 123 10.03 -7.84 22.13
C ASP A 123 9.04 -7.36 23.18
N SER A 124 8.61 -8.25 24.07
CA SER A 124 7.73 -7.91 25.19
C SER A 124 8.02 -8.84 26.36
N PRO A 125 8.38 -8.31 27.54
CA PRO A 125 8.68 -9.13 28.71
C PRO A 125 7.41 -9.73 29.35
N GLN A 126 6.23 -9.25 28.99
CA GLN A 126 4.96 -9.65 29.60
C GLN A 126 3.90 -9.86 28.53
N VAL A 127 3.54 -11.11 28.31
CA VAL A 127 2.53 -11.50 27.32
C VAL A 127 1.43 -12.32 27.99
N VAL A 128 0.17 -11.93 27.77
CA VAL A 128 -1.02 -12.62 28.28
C VAL A 128 -1.87 -13.10 27.12
N PHE A 129 -2.07 -14.41 27.02
CA PHE A 129 -2.97 -15.02 26.05
C PHE A 129 -4.30 -15.36 26.70
N LYS A 130 -5.40 -14.95 26.07
CA LYS A 130 -6.78 -15.31 26.43
C LYS A 130 -7.40 -16.09 25.28
N TYR A 131 -7.76 -17.33 25.53
CA TYR A 131 -8.48 -18.17 24.58
C TYR A 131 -9.95 -18.26 24.97
N TYR A 132 -10.84 -17.89 24.04
CA TYR A 132 -12.27 -17.97 24.24
C TYR A 132 -12.77 -19.31 23.70
N ARG A 133 -12.91 -20.30 24.59
CA ARG A 133 -13.49 -21.61 24.25
C ARG A 133 -14.90 -21.42 23.67
N LYS A 134 -15.16 -22.06 22.52
CA LYS A 134 -16.54 -22.28 22.07
C LYS A 134 -17.19 -23.24 23.07
N GLY A 135 -18.38 -22.90 23.57
CA GLY A 135 -19.12 -23.78 24.49
C GLY A 135 -19.31 -25.16 23.86
N LYS A 136 -19.06 -26.23 24.62
CA LYS A 136 -19.61 -27.54 24.29
C LYS A 136 -21.09 -27.50 24.64
N GLU A 137 -21.97 -27.80 23.69
CA GLU A 137 -23.34 -28.17 24.03
C GLU A 137 -23.33 -29.43 24.93
N PRO A 138 -24.22 -29.50 25.94
CA PRO A 138 -24.37 -30.65 26.82
C PRO A 138 -24.90 -31.89 26.09
#